data_AF-A0A9E2ZP99-F1
#
_entry.id   AF-A0A9E2ZP99-F1
#
_cell.length_a   1.000
_cell.length_b   1.000
_cell.length_c   1.000
_cell.angle_alpha   90.00
_cell.angle_beta   90.00
_cell.angle_gamma   90.00
#
_symmetry.space_group_name_H-M   'P 1'
#
loop_
_entity.id
_entity.type
_entity.pdbx_description
1 polymer ?
#
loop_
_entity_poly.entity_id
_entity_poly.type
_entity_poly.pdbx_seq_one_letter_code
_entity_poly.pdbx_strand_id
1 'polypeptide(L)'
;MSQPLAEPPPLPPATEQQVRSHAGELINLAARHGISGLAFASAGRLRGHVAEGRDLLDVFEFQRAATDLLGAEVVLFSDGALRNEHVSPDLVTATPL
;
A
#
# COMPACT_ATOMS: atom_id res chain seq x y z
N MET A 1 9.91 33.69 -20.81
CA MET A 1 9.45 32.34 -21.23
C MET A 1 9.53 31.44 -20.02
N SER A 2 8.41 31.20 -19.34
CA SER A 2 8.35 30.28 -18.19
C SER A 2 8.20 28.86 -18.74
N GLN A 3 9.22 28.01 -18.56
CA GLN A 3 9.06 26.59 -18.87
C GLN A 3 8.09 25.99 -17.83
N PRO A 4 7.07 25.21 -18.25
CA PRO A 4 6.31 24.43 -17.30
C PRO A 4 7.27 23.40 -16.68
N LEU A 5 7.34 23.37 -15.36
CA LEU A 5 8.04 22.32 -14.62
C LEU A 5 7.36 21.00 -15.03
N ALA A 6 8.02 20.19 -15.86
CA ALA A 6 7.49 18.91 -16.28
C ALA A 6 7.33 18.05 -15.03
N GLU A 7 6.09 17.64 -14.72
CA GLU A 7 5.85 16.69 -13.65
C GLU A 7 6.61 15.40 -13.97
N PRO A 8 7.34 14.83 -13.00
CA PRO A 8 7.99 13.55 -13.20
C PRO A 8 6.92 12.50 -13.58
N PRO A 9 7.25 11.54 -14.46
CA PRO A 9 6.29 10.53 -14.87
C PRO A 9 5.80 9.75 -13.65
N PRO A 10 4.49 9.42 -13.59
CA PRO A 10 3.95 8.63 -12.49
C PRO A 10 4.61 7.26 -12.44
N LEU A 11 4.84 6.76 -11.22
CA LEU A 11 5.40 5.43 -11.02
C LEU A 11 4.40 4.37 -11.48
N PRO A 12 4.88 3.24 -12.04
CA PRO A 12 4.00 2.11 -12.31
C PRO A 12 3.47 1.51 -10.98
N PRO A 13 2.31 0.85 -10.99
CA PRO A 13 1.81 0.13 -9.81
C PRO A 13 2.72 -1.06 -9.46
N ALA A 14 2.95 -1.28 -8.17
CA ALA A 14 3.81 -2.37 -7.71
C ALA A 14 3.27 -3.75 -8.13
N THR A 15 4.10 -4.56 -8.77
CA THR A 15 3.73 -5.93 -9.16
C THR A 15 3.71 -6.88 -7.96
N GLU A 16 3.00 -8.00 -8.09
CA GLU A 16 3.01 -9.06 -7.07
C GLU A 16 4.42 -9.56 -6.77
N GLN A 17 5.23 -9.75 -7.81
CA GLN A 17 6.61 -10.22 -7.67
C GLN A 17 7.45 -9.23 -6.84
N GLN A 18 7.34 -7.92 -7.10
CA GLN A 18 8.08 -6.91 -6.33
C GLN A 18 7.67 -6.90 -4.86
N VAL A 19 6.35 -6.92 -4.59
CA VAL A 19 5.80 -6.95 -3.24
C VAL A 19 6.27 -8.19 -2.49
N ARG A 20 6.14 -9.37 -3.08
CA ARG A 20 6.54 -10.63 -2.43
C ARG A 20 8.04 -10.74 -2.23
N SER A 21 8.85 -10.20 -3.13
CA SER A 21 10.31 -10.19 -2.98
C SER A 21 10.76 -9.34 -1.79
N HIS A 22 9.98 -8.33 -1.39
CA HIS A 22 10.26 -7.45 -0.25
C HIS A 22 9.28 -7.67 0.92
N ALA A 23 8.59 -8.81 0.98
CA ALA A 23 7.52 -9.05 1.96
C ALA A 23 7.97 -8.80 3.41
N GLY A 24 9.14 -9.31 3.80
CA GLY A 24 9.68 -9.10 5.15
C GLY A 24 9.96 -7.64 5.47
N GLU A 25 10.46 -6.86 4.52
CA GLU A 25 10.74 -5.43 4.69
C GLU A 25 9.44 -4.63 4.78
N LEU A 26 8.46 -4.96 3.93
CA LEU A 26 7.12 -4.34 3.96
C LEU A 26 6.40 -4.63 5.28
N ILE A 27 6.47 -5.86 5.79
CA ILE A 27 5.88 -6.24 7.09
C ILE A 27 6.54 -5.45 8.23
N ASN A 28 7.88 -5.38 8.23
CA ASN A 28 8.61 -4.62 9.24
C ASN A 28 8.32 -3.12 9.17
N LEU A 29 8.16 -2.56 7.97
CA LEU A 29 7.79 -1.17 7.75
C LEU A 29 6.37 -0.90 8.25
N ALA A 30 5.40 -1.73 7.85
CA ALA A 30 4.00 -1.64 8.29
C ALA A 30 3.88 -1.66 9.82
N ALA A 31 4.62 -2.56 10.49
CA ALA A 31 4.59 -2.65 11.95
C ALA A 31 5.00 -1.35 12.66
N ARG A 32 5.94 -0.57 12.09
CA ARG A 32 6.36 0.73 12.65
C ARG A 32 5.25 1.77 12.61
N HIS A 33 4.32 1.63 11.66
CA HIS A 33 3.16 2.50 11.47
C HIS A 33 1.88 1.91 12.09
N GLY A 34 1.98 0.85 12.91
CA GLY A 34 0.82 0.22 13.53
C GLY A 34 -0.07 -0.56 12.56
N ILE A 35 0.48 -0.99 11.42
CA ILE A 35 -0.19 -1.79 10.42
C ILE A 35 0.27 -3.24 10.55
N SER A 36 -0.67 -4.18 10.49
CA SER A 36 -0.40 -5.62 10.59
C SER A 36 -1.22 -6.41 9.57
N GLY A 37 -0.91 -7.70 9.39
CA GLY A 37 -1.69 -8.58 8.51
C GLY A 37 -1.69 -8.15 7.04
N LEU A 38 -0.56 -7.69 6.53
CA LEU A 38 -0.46 -7.27 5.13
C LEU A 38 -0.83 -8.42 4.18
N ALA A 39 -1.61 -8.09 3.17
CA ALA A 39 -2.00 -8.97 2.09
C ALA A 39 -1.90 -8.25 0.74
N PHE A 40 -1.46 -8.97 -0.28
CA PHE A 40 -1.46 -8.52 -1.67
C PHE A 40 -2.86 -8.69 -2.27
N ALA A 41 -3.46 -7.61 -2.76
CA ALA A 41 -4.77 -7.63 -3.42
C ALA A 41 -4.61 -7.69 -4.94
N SER A 42 -3.96 -6.67 -5.51
CA SER A 42 -3.68 -6.55 -6.94
C SER A 42 -2.52 -5.57 -7.15
N ALA A 43 -2.11 -5.35 -8.41
CA ALA A 43 -0.98 -4.46 -8.69
C ALA A 43 -1.21 -3.07 -8.06
N GLY A 44 -0.23 -2.63 -7.27
CA GLY A 44 -0.26 -1.37 -6.53
C GLY A 44 -1.23 -1.33 -5.34
N ARG A 45 -1.91 -2.42 -5.00
CA ARG A 45 -2.92 -2.46 -3.93
C ARG A 45 -2.59 -3.50 -2.87
N LEU A 46 -2.40 -3.03 -1.64
CA LEU A 46 -2.26 -3.85 -0.45
C LEU A 46 -3.50 -3.72 0.43
N ARG A 47 -3.78 -4.78 1.20
CA ARG A 47 -4.73 -4.76 2.31
C ARG A 47 -3.98 -4.96 3.62
N GLY A 48 -4.44 -4.35 4.70
CA GLY A 48 -3.90 -4.61 6.04
C GLY A 48 -4.80 -4.14 7.17
N HIS A 49 -4.54 -4.63 8.37
CA HIS A 49 -5.17 -4.15 9.58
C HIS A 49 -4.46 -2.89 10.08
N VAL A 50 -5.21 -1.82 10.34
CA VAL A 50 -4.70 -0.58 10.93
C VAL A 50 -5.13 -0.55 12.40
N ALA A 51 -4.17 -0.46 13.32
CA ALA A 51 -4.45 -0.48 14.76
C ALA A 51 -5.33 0.70 15.19
N GLU A 52 -6.11 0.50 16.27
CA GLU A 52 -6.91 1.57 16.86
C GLU A 52 -6.04 2.76 17.28
N GLY A 53 -6.53 3.97 17.04
CA GLY A 53 -5.81 5.21 17.35
C GLY A 53 -4.76 5.63 16.31
N ARG A 54 -4.56 4.85 15.25
CA ARG A 54 -3.80 5.27 14.06
C ARG A 54 -4.67 6.07 13.11
N ASP A 55 -4.05 7.04 12.45
CA ASP A 55 -4.75 7.95 11.56
C ASP A 55 -4.32 7.78 10.09
N LEU A 56 -4.85 8.64 9.23
CA LEU A 56 -4.53 8.63 7.80
C LEU A 56 -3.07 9.01 7.53
N LEU A 57 -2.40 9.72 8.44
CA LEU A 57 -1.00 10.09 8.29
C LEU A 57 -0.10 8.87 8.50
N ASP A 58 -0.38 8.01 9.49
CA ASP A 58 0.35 6.74 9.65
C ASP A 58 0.26 5.87 8.39
N VAL A 59 -0.93 5.79 7.78
CA VAL A 59 -1.17 5.05 6.54
C VAL A 59 -0.42 5.68 5.36
N PHE A 60 -0.45 7.01 5.24
CA PHE A 60 0.26 7.73 4.19
C PHE A 60 1.78 7.57 4.30
N GLU A 61 2.35 7.67 5.49
CA GLU A 61 3.79 7.50 5.71
C GLU A 61 4.24 6.07 5.37
N PHE A 62 3.44 5.06 5.72
CA PHE A 62 3.69 3.69 5.25
C PHE A 62 3.66 3.59 3.72
N GLN A 63 2.62 4.12 3.07
CA GLN A 63 2.51 4.06 1.59
C GLN A 63 3.67 4.74 0.90
N ARG A 64 4.10 5.90 1.41
CA ARG A 64 5.26 6.62 0.90
C ARG A 64 6.52 5.77 1.03
N ALA A 65 6.83 5.27 2.22
CA ALA A 65 8.02 4.47 2.45
C ALA A 65 7.98 3.13 1.68
N ALA A 66 6.81 2.53 1.50
CA ALA A 66 6.64 1.33 0.68
C ALA A 66 6.86 1.62 -0.82
N THR A 67 6.39 2.78 -1.29
CA THR A 67 6.63 3.24 -2.67
C THR A 67 8.10 3.48 -2.91
N ASP A 68 8.79 4.12 -1.98
CA ASP A 68 10.24 4.35 -2.03
C ASP A 68 11.03 3.02 -2.03
N LEU A 69 10.61 2.05 -1.21
CA LEU A 69 11.22 0.72 -1.14
C LEU A 69 11.07 -0.05 -2.46
N LEU A 70 9.88 -0.03 -3.06
CA LEU A 70 9.56 -0.84 -4.24
C LEU A 70 9.92 -0.15 -5.57
N GLY A 71 10.14 1.17 -5.54
CA GLY A 71 10.27 1.99 -6.75
C GLY A 71 9.00 1.97 -7.60
N ALA A 72 7.84 1.73 -6.98
CA ALA A 72 6.56 1.52 -7.63
C ALA A 72 5.42 1.93 -6.70
N GLU A 73 4.32 2.44 -7.26
CA GLU A 73 3.19 2.97 -6.49
C GLU A 73 2.49 1.88 -5.66
N VAL A 74 2.21 2.21 -4.40
CA VAL A 74 1.42 1.36 -3.48
C VAL A 74 0.34 2.16 -2.76
N VAL A 75 -0.85 1.58 -2.74
CA VAL A 75 -2.00 2.02 -1.95
C VAL A 75 -2.39 0.96 -0.93
N LEU A 76 -2.55 1.37 0.33
CA LEU A 76 -3.01 0.49 1.41
C LEU A 76 -4.51 0.71 1.67
N PHE A 77 -5.27 -0.39 1.66
CA PHE A 77 -6.65 -0.44 2.09
C PHE A 77 -6.74 -1.11 3.46
N SER A 78 -7.42 -0.48 4.41
CA SER A 78 -7.63 -1.11 5.72
C SER A 78 -8.62 -2.27 5.61
N ASP A 79 -8.53 -3.26 6.50
CA ASP A 79 -9.55 -4.32 6.61
C ASP A 79 -10.96 -3.76 6.84
N GLY A 80 -11.08 -2.55 7.40
CA GLY A 80 -12.35 -1.82 7.51
C GLY A 80 -13.02 -1.56 6.15
N ALA A 81 -12.24 -1.44 5.07
CA ALA A 81 -12.76 -1.27 3.72
C ALA A 81 -13.60 -2.48 3.24
N LEU A 82 -13.41 -3.67 3.84
CA LEU A 82 -14.22 -4.85 3.54
C LEU A 82 -15.68 -4.72 3.99
N ARG A 83 -15.99 -3.76 4.86
CA ARG A 83 -17.36 -3.50 5.34
C ARG A 83 -18.18 -2.65 4.36
N ASN A 84 -17.57 -2.14 3.29
CA ASN A 84 -18.26 -1.30 2.31
C ASN A 84 -19.11 -2.15 1.37
N GLU A 85 -20.33 -1.68 1.06
CA GLU A 85 -21.32 -2.38 0.22
C GLU A 85 -20.79 -2.74 -1.18
N HIS A 86 -19.89 -1.92 -1.72
CA HIS A 86 -19.32 -2.07 -3.06
C HIS A 86 -17.80 -2.27 -3.03
N VAL A 87 -17.29 -3.02 -2.04
CA VAL A 87 -15.86 -3.34 -1.95
C VAL A 87 -15.38 -4.04 -3.23
N SER A 88 -14.20 -3.65 -3.73
CA SER A 88 -13.61 -4.31 -4.89
C SER A 88 -13.28 -5.79 -4.57
N PRO A 89 -13.56 -6.73 -5.49
CA PRO A 89 -13.33 -8.16 -5.26
C PRO A 89 -11.89 -8.53 -4.92
N ASP A 90 -10.91 -7.80 -5.47
CA ASP A 90 -9.49 -8.06 -5.24
C ASP A 90 -9.07 -7.85 -3.77
N LEU A 91 -9.71 -6.89 -3.07
CA LEU A 91 -9.49 -6.69 -1.64
C LEU A 91 -10.04 -7.86 -0.81
N VAL A 92 -11.13 -8.49 -1.26
CA VAL A 92 -11.74 -9.64 -0.59
C VAL A 92 -10.85 -10.87 -0.77
N THR A 93 -10.31 -11.08 -1.98
CA THR A 93 -9.45 -12.21 -2.32
C THR A 93 -7.97 -11.96 -2.04
N ALA A 94 -7.62 -10.87 -1.35
CA ALA A 94 -6.24 -10.52 -1.06
C ALA A 94 -5.54 -11.65 -0.30
N THR A 95 -4.32 -11.96 -0.72
CA THR A 95 -3.54 -13.09 -0.20
C THR A 95 -2.45 -12.60 0.76
N PRO A 96 -2.23 -13.24 1.92
CA PRO A 96 -1.22 -12.83 2.88
C PRO A 96 0.19 -12.72 2.27
N LEU A 97 0.97 -11.78 2.82
CA LEU A 97 2.41 -11.63 2.57
C LEU A 97 3.26 -12.43 3.56
#